data_AF-A0A7S2M276-F1
#
_entry.id   AF-A0A7S2M276-F1
#
_cell.length_a   1.000
_cell.length_b   1.000
_cell.length_c   1.000
_cell.angle_alpha   90.00
_cell.angle_beta   90.00
_cell.angle_gamma   90.00
#
_symmetry.space_group_name_H-M   'P 1'
#
loop_
_entity.id
_entity.type
_entity.pdbx_description
1 polymer ?
#
loop_
_entity_poly.entity_id
_entity_poly.type
_entity_poly.pdbx_seq_one_letter_code
_entity_poly.pdbx_strand_id
1 'polypeptide(L)'
;NLRTVEEQTQFPYPENVFTACFYRYDTEATTKSDTVNKGKTEATPWKMSLGLFDMTNLRPCKVISREPANDRFATPQQLKQQGQPPQGKMLYTAIIQNRPGLPANERIPKGTKHIVSGIPRGAFRFVDRPYASDIHLDGAFRHNIGVDEAGIYPEVWLDLKSE
;
A
#
# COMPACT_ATOMS: atom_id res chain seq x y z
N ASN A 1 -7.10 -8.63 7.29
CA ASN A 1 -5.90 -8.33 8.10
C ASN A 1 -4.80 -7.85 7.15
N LEU A 2 -3.91 -6.92 7.54
CA LEU A 2 -2.76 -6.58 6.68
C LEU A 2 -1.70 -7.66 6.78
N ARG A 3 -1.38 -8.24 5.62
CA ARG A 3 -0.39 -9.29 5.43
C ARG A 3 1.01 -8.73 5.24
N THR A 4 2.00 -9.35 5.87
CA THR A 4 3.41 -9.04 5.62
C THR A 4 3.86 -9.57 4.25
N VAL A 5 5.05 -9.18 3.79
CA VAL A 5 5.64 -9.67 2.54
C VAL A 5 5.79 -11.19 2.57
N GLU A 6 6.18 -11.76 3.71
CA GLU A 6 6.32 -13.19 3.93
C GLU A 6 4.96 -13.90 3.83
N GLU A 7 3.93 -13.37 4.50
CA GLU A 7 2.57 -13.93 4.45
C GLU A 7 1.99 -13.89 3.02
N GLN A 8 2.33 -12.86 2.24
CA GLN A 8 1.88 -12.72 0.85
C GLN A 8 2.52 -13.73 -0.12
N THR A 9 3.62 -14.39 0.27
CA THR A 9 4.19 -15.49 -0.55
C THR A 9 3.30 -16.73 -0.56
N GLN A 10 2.56 -16.96 0.54
CA GLN A 10 1.64 -18.10 0.68
C GLN A 10 0.20 -17.68 0.39
N PHE A 11 -0.18 -16.46 0.79
CA PHE A 11 -1.54 -15.92 0.68
C PHE A 11 -1.51 -14.52 0.04
N PRO A 12 -1.23 -14.45 -1.27
CA PRO A 12 -1.14 -13.17 -1.98
C PRO A 12 -2.49 -12.43 -1.92
N TYR A 13 -2.41 -11.11 -2.00
CA TYR A 13 -3.61 -10.34 -2.35
C TYR A 13 -3.95 -10.57 -3.82
N PRO A 14 -5.22 -10.31 -4.23
CA PRO A 14 -5.58 -10.26 -5.64
C PRO A 14 -4.60 -9.39 -6.43
N GLU A 15 -4.26 -9.83 -7.65
CA GLU A 15 -3.23 -9.18 -8.45
C GLU A 15 -3.59 -7.76 -8.85
N ASN A 16 -4.88 -7.44 -8.85
CA ASN A 16 -5.35 -6.12 -9.16
C ASN A 16 -5.17 -5.09 -8.05
N VAL A 17 -4.86 -5.50 -6.82
CA VAL A 17 -4.68 -4.54 -5.72
C VAL A 17 -3.23 -4.46 -5.31
N PHE A 18 -2.87 -3.33 -4.71
CA PHE A 18 -1.62 -3.18 -3.98
C PHE A 18 -1.87 -2.41 -2.69
N THR A 19 -0.92 -2.55 -1.75
CA THR A 19 -0.99 -1.83 -0.48
C THR A 19 -0.33 -0.46 -0.64
N ALA A 20 -1.01 0.57 -0.17
CA ALA A 20 -0.49 1.92 -0.08
C ALA A 20 -0.62 2.44 1.35
N CYS A 21 0.24 3.37 1.75
CA CYS A 21 0.17 4.03 3.04
C CYS A 21 0.33 5.54 2.93
N PHE A 22 -0.33 6.25 3.85
CA PHE A 22 -0.19 7.69 4.02
C PHE A 22 1.13 8.01 4.68
N TYR A 23 2.02 8.65 3.92
CA TYR A 23 3.35 9.02 4.36
C TYR A 23 3.86 10.25 3.61
N ARG A 24 4.31 11.25 4.37
CA ARG A 24 4.98 12.44 3.85
C ARG A 24 6.48 12.31 4.05
N TYR A 25 7.23 12.29 2.95
CA TYR A 25 8.69 12.25 2.99
C TYR A 25 9.23 13.64 3.28
N ASP A 26 10.18 13.73 4.21
CA ASP A 26 10.83 14.97 4.63
C ASP A 26 12.35 14.78 4.53
N THR A 27 12.97 15.51 3.59
CA THR A 27 14.40 15.47 3.31
C THR A 27 15.26 15.96 4.48
N GLU A 28 14.77 16.92 5.27
CA GLU A 28 15.53 17.51 6.38
C GLU A 28 15.56 16.60 7.60
N ALA A 29 14.47 15.87 7.82
CA ALA A 29 14.41 14.86 8.89
C ALA A 29 15.29 13.64 8.59
N THR A 30 15.39 13.25 7.31
CA THR A 30 16.10 12.02 6.90
C THR A 30 17.62 12.21 6.87
N THR A 31 18.10 13.37 6.42
CA THR A 31 19.55 13.70 6.36
C THR A 31 20.23 13.74 7.74
N LYS A 32 19.49 14.10 8.80
CA LYS A 32 19.98 14.05 10.19
C LYS A 32 20.11 12.63 10.74
N SER A 33 19.33 11.68 10.22
CA SER A 33 19.42 10.26 10.58
C SER A 33 20.53 9.54 9.81
N ASP A 34 20.71 9.89 8.53
CA ASP A 34 21.66 9.22 7.63
C ASP A 34 23.14 9.58 7.89
N THR A 35 23.41 10.71 8.54
CA THR A 35 24.79 11.14 8.83
C THR A 35 25.45 10.38 9.98
N VAL A 36 24.70 9.59 10.76
CA VAL A 36 25.22 8.96 11.99
C VAL A 36 25.53 7.46 11.84
N ASN A 37 24.92 6.70 10.92
CA ASN A 37 25.17 5.24 10.86
C ASN A 37 24.95 4.62 9.45
N LYS A 38 25.98 4.63 8.61
CA LYS A 38 26.06 3.87 7.33
C LYS A 38 26.22 2.35 7.54
N GLY A 39 25.37 1.73 8.35
CA GLY A 39 25.46 0.29 8.62
C GLY A 39 24.24 -0.37 9.24
N LYS A 40 23.29 0.41 9.78
CA LYS A 40 22.01 -0.13 10.29
C LYS A 40 20.87 0.46 9.47
N THR A 41 20.06 -0.41 8.89
CA THR A 41 18.76 -0.09 8.31
C THR A 41 17.81 0.33 9.43
N GLU A 42 18.00 1.54 9.95
CA GLU A 42 17.19 2.06 11.05
C GLU A 42 15.86 2.60 10.49
N ALA A 43 14.75 2.09 11.01
CA ALA A 43 13.44 2.47 10.54
C ALA A 43 13.07 3.87 11.05
N THR A 44 12.66 4.77 10.15
CA THR A 44 12.19 6.10 10.53
C THR A 44 10.82 5.98 11.21
N PRO A 45 10.60 6.61 12.37
CA PRO A 45 9.29 6.55 13.03
C PRO A 45 8.23 7.31 12.23
N TRP A 46 7.05 6.71 12.11
CA TRP A 46 5.89 7.36 11.51
C TRP A 46 5.42 8.53 12.38
N LYS A 47 5.12 9.66 11.74
CA LYS A 47 4.68 10.89 12.42
C LYS A 47 3.33 11.33 11.87
N MET A 48 2.40 11.59 12.78
CA MET A 48 1.13 12.23 12.44
C MET A 48 1.38 13.71 12.13
N SER A 49 0.85 14.20 11.02
CA SER A 49 0.85 15.62 10.67
C SER A 49 -0.49 16.03 10.08
N LEU A 50 -0.80 17.33 10.14
CA LEU A 50 -1.97 17.88 9.47
C LEU A 50 -1.90 17.59 7.95
N GLY A 51 -3.03 17.20 7.34
CA GLY A 51 -3.11 16.85 5.92
C GLY A 51 -2.44 15.51 5.54
N LEU A 52 -1.94 14.72 6.50
CA LEU A 52 -1.25 13.46 6.19
C LEU A 52 -2.14 12.45 5.44
N PHE A 53 -3.45 12.46 5.71
CA PHE A 53 -4.42 11.57 5.07
C PHE A 53 -4.92 12.07 3.70
N ASP A 54 -4.31 13.12 3.14
CA ASP A 54 -4.61 13.54 1.77
C ASP A 54 -4.10 12.49 0.77
N MET A 55 -4.85 12.30 -0.32
CA MET A 55 -4.47 11.36 -1.38
C MET A 55 -3.12 11.71 -2.03
N THR A 56 -2.63 12.94 -1.85
CA THR A 56 -1.29 13.38 -2.27
C THR A 56 -0.16 12.70 -1.46
N ASN A 57 -0.44 12.27 -0.24
CA ASN A 57 0.51 11.57 0.62
C ASN A 57 0.39 10.04 0.55
N LEU A 58 -0.53 9.52 -0.27
CA LEU A 58 -0.70 8.09 -0.45
C LEU A 58 0.41 7.54 -1.35
N ARG A 59 1.21 6.62 -0.81
CA ARG A 59 2.38 6.03 -1.48
C ARG A 59 2.30 4.50 -1.48
N PRO A 60 2.72 3.80 -2.54
CA PRO A 60 2.83 2.35 -2.53
C PRO A 60 3.77 1.88 -1.41
N CYS A 61 3.42 0.80 -0.73
CA CYS A 61 4.23 0.27 0.35
C CYS A 61 4.13 -1.25 0.51
N LYS A 62 5.15 -1.81 1.15
CA LYS A 62 5.23 -3.24 1.47
C LYS A 62 5.38 -3.42 2.96
N VAL A 63 4.42 -4.07 3.61
CA VAL A 63 4.46 -4.35 5.05
C VAL A 63 5.47 -5.44 5.33
N ILE A 64 6.50 -5.15 6.13
CA ILE A 64 7.56 -6.11 6.46
C ILE A 64 7.38 -6.73 7.85
N SER A 65 6.76 -6.01 8.79
CA SER A 65 6.48 -6.55 10.11
C SER A 65 5.29 -5.85 10.75
N ARG A 66 4.72 -6.48 11.78
CA ARG A 66 3.69 -5.90 12.65
C ARG A 66 4.00 -6.26 14.10
N GLU A 67 3.78 -5.30 14.98
CA GLU A 67 3.97 -5.44 16.42
C GLU A 67 2.71 -4.97 17.16
N PRO A 68 2.37 -5.60 18.30
CA PRO A 68 1.29 -5.09 19.12
C PRO A 68 1.68 -3.69 19.63
N ALA A 69 0.77 -2.73 19.53
CA ALA A 69 0.99 -1.43 20.15
C ALA A 69 1.11 -1.64 21.65
N ASN A 70 2.20 -1.15 22.24
CA ASN A 70 2.34 -1.11 23.68
C ASN A 70 1.26 -0.18 24.24
N ASP A 71 0.21 -0.77 24.80
CA ASP A 71 -0.75 -0.01 25.59
C ASP A 71 -0.04 0.40 26.89
N ARG A 72 0.12 1.71 27.09
CA ARG A 72 0.77 2.27 28.29
C ARG A 72 -0.01 1.94 29.57
N PHE A 73 -1.26 1.48 29.44
CA PHE A 73 -2.12 1.07 30.54
C PHE A 73 -2.22 -0.45 30.69
N ALA A 74 -1.64 -1.24 29.78
CA ALA A 74 -1.66 -2.70 29.90
C ALA A 74 -0.71 -3.16 31.01
N THR A 75 -1.23 -3.97 31.92
CA THR A 75 -0.42 -4.53 33.00
C THR A 75 0.50 -5.64 32.47
N PRO A 76 1.72 -5.81 33.03
CA PRO A 76 2.66 -6.86 32.62
C PRO A 76 2.08 -8.29 32.66
N GLN A 77 1.01 -8.51 33.42
CA GLN A 77 0.30 -9.79 33.53
C GLN A 77 -0.59 -10.07 32.31
N GLN A 78 -1.14 -9.03 31.65
CA GLN A 78 -1.97 -9.17 30.45
C GLN A 78 -1.13 -9.48 29.19
N LEU A 79 0.11 -8.97 29.13
CA LEU A 79 1.04 -9.21 28.02
C LEU A 79 1.61 -10.65 27.98
N LYS A 80 1.60 -11.38 29.12
CA LYS A 80 2.18 -12.73 29.23
C LYS A 80 1.21 -13.88 28.94
N GLN A 81 -0.10 -13.63 28.89
CA GLN A 81 -1.11 -14.70 28.74
C GLN A 81 -1.57 -14.94 27.29
N GLN A 82 -1.10 -14.17 26.31
CA GLN A 82 -1.61 -14.27 24.94
C GLN A 82 -0.59 -14.89 23.98
N GLY A 83 -0.67 -16.22 23.83
CA GLY A 83 -0.19 -16.96 22.64
C GLY A 83 -1.09 -16.74 21.41
N GLN A 84 -2.01 -15.78 21.46
CA GLN A 84 -2.86 -15.31 20.36
C GLN A 84 -2.56 -13.83 20.12
N PRO A 85 -2.57 -13.33 18.87
CA PRO A 85 -2.33 -11.91 18.62
C PRO A 85 -3.35 -11.08 19.41
N PRO A 86 -2.93 -10.12 20.23
CA PRO A 86 -3.86 -9.33 21.03
C PRO A 86 -4.90 -8.71 20.10
N GLN A 87 -6.16 -8.66 20.54
CA GLN A 87 -7.21 -7.82 19.93
C GLN A 87 -6.94 -6.32 20.17
N GLY A 88 -5.66 -5.93 20.18
CA GLY A 88 -5.15 -4.58 20.40
C GLY A 88 -4.80 -3.88 19.10
N LYS A 89 -4.52 -2.58 19.20
CA LYS A 89 -4.03 -1.78 18.08
C LYS A 89 -2.68 -2.38 17.64
N MET A 90 -2.53 -2.69 16.36
CA MET A 90 -1.26 -3.13 15.79
C MET A 90 -0.54 -1.93 15.15
N LEU A 91 0.77 -1.88 15.33
CA LEU A 91 1.67 -0.99 14.60
C LEU A 91 2.41 -1.79 13.54
N TYR A 92 2.67 -1.17 12.41
CA TYR A 92 3.24 -1.82 11.25
C TYR A 92 4.54 -1.13 10.87
N THR A 93 5.47 -1.93 10.36
CA THR A 93 6.66 -1.44 9.66
C THR A 93 6.51 -1.74 8.19
N ALA A 94 6.75 -0.74 7.34
CA ALA A 94 6.63 -0.88 5.90
C ALA A 94 7.79 -0.21 5.16
N ILE A 95 8.12 -0.77 4.00
CA ILE A 95 8.98 -0.13 3.01
C ILE A 95 8.10 0.80 2.17
N ILE A 96 8.42 2.09 2.16
CA ILE A 96 7.71 3.11 1.40
C ILE A 96 8.37 3.28 0.04
N GLN A 97 7.56 3.36 -1.02
CA GLN A 97 8.04 3.54 -2.38
C GLN A 97 7.56 4.88 -2.96
N ASN A 98 8.31 5.41 -3.93
CA ASN A 98 7.87 6.60 -4.66
C ASN A 98 6.72 6.27 -5.60
N ARG A 99 5.72 7.14 -5.63
CA ARG A 99 4.68 7.14 -6.67
C ARG A 99 5.14 7.97 -7.89
N PRO A 100 4.61 7.71 -9.09
CA PRO A 100 4.87 8.56 -10.26
C PRO A 100 4.37 9.99 -10.02
N GLY A 101 5.05 10.97 -10.62
CA GLY A 101 4.63 12.38 -10.58
C GLY A 101 5.04 13.17 -9.33
N LEU A 102 5.75 12.58 -8.36
CA LEU A 102 6.26 13.35 -7.20
C LEU A 102 7.30 14.40 -7.62
N PRO A 103 7.37 15.58 -6.99
CA PRO A 103 8.45 16.53 -7.19
C PRO A 103 9.76 16.04 -6.56
N ALA A 104 10.91 16.58 -7.00
CA ALA A 104 12.23 16.05 -6.63
C ALA A 104 12.53 16.10 -5.12
N ASN A 105 12.04 17.13 -4.44
CA ASN A 105 12.16 17.32 -2.98
C ASN A 105 11.36 16.30 -2.15
N GLU A 106 10.32 15.68 -2.72
CA GLU A 106 9.49 14.69 -2.02
C GLU A 106 9.84 13.25 -2.37
N ARG A 107 10.78 13.04 -3.29
CA ARG A 107 11.20 11.71 -3.73
C ARG A 107 12.20 11.13 -2.75
N ILE A 108 11.94 9.90 -2.35
CA ILE A 108 12.93 9.03 -1.71
C ILE A 108 14.08 8.83 -2.73
N PRO A 109 15.35 9.03 -2.36
CA PRO A 109 16.48 8.83 -3.26
C PRO A 109 16.48 7.45 -3.93
N LYS A 110 16.91 7.39 -5.19
CA LYS A 110 17.04 6.10 -5.89
C LYS A 110 18.12 5.26 -5.20
N GLY A 111 17.86 3.96 -5.04
CA GLY A 111 18.80 3.03 -4.42
C GLY A 111 18.72 2.93 -2.89
N THR A 112 17.92 3.77 -2.23
CA THR A 112 17.67 3.66 -0.79
C THR A 112 16.36 2.94 -0.50
N LYS A 113 16.36 2.07 0.52
CA LYS A 113 15.14 1.44 1.04
C LYS A 113 14.65 2.27 2.21
N HIS A 114 13.57 3.03 2.00
CA HIS A 114 12.98 3.83 3.07
C HIS A 114 12.05 2.98 3.92
N ILE A 115 12.50 2.64 5.13
CA ILE A 115 11.74 1.82 6.08
C ILE A 115 11.11 2.74 7.11
N VAL A 116 9.80 2.61 7.31
CA VAL A 116 9.04 3.39 8.29
C VAL A 116 8.37 2.46 9.28
N SER A 117 8.58 2.70 10.57
CA SER A 117 8.01 1.92 11.69
C SER A 117 6.90 2.68 12.40
N GLY A 118 6.10 1.98 13.22
CA GLY A 118 5.06 2.61 14.03
C GLY A 118 3.85 3.10 13.22
N ILE A 119 3.64 2.59 12.01
CA ILE A 119 2.52 3.02 11.15
C ILE A 119 1.22 2.42 11.70
N PRO A 120 0.18 3.21 12.00
CA PRO A 120 -1.09 2.68 12.46
C PRO A 120 -1.87 2.02 11.32
N ARG A 121 -2.70 1.01 11.63
CA ARG A 121 -3.58 0.34 10.65
C ARG A 121 -4.38 1.32 9.76
N GLY A 122 -4.86 2.42 10.36
CA GLY A 122 -5.66 3.44 9.67
C GLY A 122 -4.90 4.21 8.59
N ALA A 123 -3.56 4.16 8.57
CA ALA A 123 -2.74 4.80 7.54
C ALA A 123 -2.56 3.93 6.28
N PHE A 124 -3.04 2.68 6.26
CA PHE A 124 -2.98 1.82 5.08
C PHE A 124 -4.29 1.82 4.30
N ARG A 125 -4.17 1.74 2.97
CA ARG A 125 -5.26 1.55 2.02
C ARG A 125 -4.89 0.44 1.03
N PHE A 126 -5.89 -0.30 0.57
CA PHE A 126 -5.77 -1.10 -0.63
C PHE A 126 -6.21 -0.22 -1.80
N VAL A 127 -5.40 -0.21 -2.84
CA VAL A 127 -5.63 0.60 -4.03
C VAL A 127 -5.57 -0.31 -5.24
N ASP A 128 -6.50 -0.13 -6.16
CA ASP A 128 -6.49 -0.83 -7.43
C ASP A 128 -5.29 -0.39 -8.25
N ARG A 129 -4.63 -1.35 -8.89
CA ARG A 129 -3.63 -1.07 -9.90
C ARG A 129 -4.33 -0.36 -11.07
N PRO A 130 -3.66 0.59 -11.73
CA PRO A 130 -4.19 1.19 -12.94
C PRO A 130 -4.61 0.12 -13.93
N TYR A 131 -5.80 0.26 -14.51
CA TYR A 131 -6.39 -0.68 -15.48
C TYR A 131 -6.66 -2.09 -14.95
N ALA A 132 -6.72 -2.26 -13.63
CA ALA A 132 -6.99 -3.54 -13.00
C ALA A 132 -8.23 -3.48 -12.09
N SER A 133 -9.15 -2.54 -12.26
CA SER A 133 -10.38 -2.56 -11.45
C SER A 133 -11.08 -3.93 -11.52
N ASP A 134 -11.88 -4.26 -10.51
CA ASP A 134 -12.48 -5.60 -10.35
C ASP A 134 -13.20 -6.10 -11.61
N ILE A 135 -13.76 -5.19 -12.43
CA ILE A 135 -14.38 -5.52 -13.72
C ILE A 135 -13.42 -6.24 -14.68
N HIS A 136 -12.12 -5.98 -14.61
CA HIS A 136 -11.09 -6.57 -15.46
C HIS A 136 -10.56 -7.91 -14.94
N LEU A 137 -10.91 -8.31 -13.71
CA LEU A 137 -10.50 -9.60 -13.17
C LEU A 137 -11.14 -10.76 -13.95
N ASP A 138 -10.39 -11.86 -14.07
CA ASP A 138 -10.91 -13.10 -14.63
C ASP A 138 -11.97 -13.69 -13.69
N GLY A 139 -13.09 -14.12 -14.27
CA GLY A 139 -14.26 -14.58 -13.50
C GLY A 139 -15.05 -13.48 -12.78
N ALA A 140 -14.70 -12.19 -12.95
CA ALA A 140 -15.55 -11.11 -12.46
C ALA A 140 -16.91 -11.15 -13.15
N PHE A 141 -17.99 -10.94 -12.39
CA PHE A 141 -19.33 -10.90 -12.94
C PHE A 141 -19.46 -9.70 -13.89
N ARG A 142 -19.54 -9.99 -15.19
CA ARG A 142 -19.86 -9.03 -16.23
C ARG A 142 -21.24 -9.41 -16.76
N HIS A 143 -22.15 -8.44 -16.80
CA HIS A 143 -23.35 -8.61 -17.61
C HIS A 143 -22.94 -8.36 -19.07
N ASN A 144 -22.93 -9.42 -19.88
CA ASN A 144 -22.78 -9.24 -21.31
C ASN A 144 -23.98 -8.42 -21.79
N ILE A 145 -23.72 -7.23 -22.31
CA ILE A 145 -24.74 -6.48 -23.03
C ILE A 145 -24.84 -7.18 -24.39
N GLY A 146 -25.90 -7.97 -24.58
CA GLY A 146 -26.26 -8.49 -25.89
C GLY A 146 -26.67 -7.30 -26.75
N VAL A 147 -25.74 -6.76 -27.51
CA VAL A 147 -26.02 -5.74 -28.51
C VAL A 147 -26.34 -6.49 -29.80
N ASP A 148 -27.55 -6.30 -30.34
CA ASP A 148 -27.92 -6.90 -31.61
C ASP A 148 -26.96 -6.43 -32.71
N GLU A 149 -26.41 -7.37 -33.47
CA GLU A 149 -25.44 -7.05 -34.54
C GLU A 149 -26.08 -6.24 -35.68
N ALA A 150 -27.40 -6.36 -35.84
CA ALA A 150 -28.15 -5.67 -36.88
C ALA A 150 -28.51 -4.23 -36.46
N GLY A 151 -27.92 -3.24 -37.15
CA GLY A 151 -28.38 -1.85 -37.12
C GLY A 151 -27.84 -0.97 -35.98
N ILE A 152 -27.03 -1.52 -35.07
CA ILE A 152 -26.41 -0.72 -33.99
C ILE A 152 -25.03 -0.20 -34.41
N TYR A 153 -24.27 -1.00 -35.15
CA TYR A 153 -22.95 -0.61 -35.65
C TYR A 153 -23.06 -0.08 -37.09
N PRO A 154 -22.46 1.08 -37.41
CA PRO A 154 -22.37 1.55 -38.79
C PRO A 154 -21.64 0.51 -39.66
N GLU A 155 -22.15 0.26 -40.87
CA GLU A 155 -21.55 -0.71 -41.80
C GLU A 155 -20.06 -0.43 -42.08
N VAL A 156 -19.69 0.86 -42.14
CA VAL A 156 -18.30 1.32 -42.34
C VAL A 156 -17.34 0.95 -41.20
N TRP A 157 -17.84 0.53 -40.04
CA TRP A 157 -17.03 0.06 -38.90
C TRP A 157 -16.89 -1.46 -38.87
N LEU A 158 -17.67 -2.17 -39.68
CA LEU A 158 -17.62 -3.63 -39.76
C LEU A 158 -16.52 -4.01 -40.77
N ASP A 159 -15.58 -4.87 -40.35
CA ASP A 159 -14.56 -5.44 -41.24
C ASP A 159 -15.20 -6.57 -42.08
N LEU A 160 -16.17 -6.19 -42.91
CA LEU A 160 -16.81 -7.08 -43.85
C LEU A 160 -15.85 -7.27 -45.02
N LYS A 161 -15.39 -8.50 -45.25
CA LYS A 161 -14.61 -8.83 -46.45
C LYS A 161 -15.42 -8.40 -47.67
N SER A 162 -14.85 -7.55 -48.52
CA SER A 162 -15.37 -7.32 -49.86
C SER A 162 -15.22 -8.62 -50.66
N GLU A 163 -16.33 -9.29 -50.97
CA GLU A 163 -16.36 -10.36 -51.97
C GLU A 163 -16.23 -9.81 -53.39
#